data_AF-A0A535AYW8-F1
#
_entry.id   AF-A0A535AYW8-F1
#
_cell.length_a   1.000
_cell.length_b   1.000
_cell.length_c   1.000
_cell.angle_alpha   90.00
_cell.angle_beta   90.00
_cell.angle_gamma   90.00
#
_symmetry.space_group_name_H-M   'P 1'
#
loop_
_entity.id
_entity.type
_entity.pdbx_description
1 polymer ?
#
loop_
_entity_poly.entity_id
_entity_poly.type
_entity_poly.pdbx_seq_one_letter_code
_entity_poly.pdbx_strand_id
1 'polypeptide(L)' 'MTAMFIRIDMMPETAADRELAKKLAEVCPVNIFAQAPDGSAAIVEENLDECVLCELCVQAAPPGGVRVVKLYDGTVLER' A
#
# COMPACT_ATOMS: atom_id res chain seq x y z
N MET A 1 8.99 -3.76 -12.28
CA MET A 1 8.59 -5.06 -12.87
C MET A 1 7.13 -5.23 -12.52
N THR A 2 6.26 -5.70 -13.42
CA THR A 2 4.83 -5.80 -13.07
C THR A 2 4.60 -6.95 -12.08
N ALA A 3 4.01 -6.65 -10.92
CA ALA A 3 3.64 -7.65 -9.91
C ALA A 3 2.61 -8.66 -10.45
N MET A 4 2.68 -9.90 -9.97
CA MET A 4 1.84 -11.01 -10.47
C MET A 4 0.59 -11.25 -9.62
N PHE A 5 0.68 -11.10 -8.30
CA PHE A 5 -0.39 -11.47 -7.38
C PHE A 5 -1.11 -10.26 -6.79
N ILE A 6 -0.39 -9.16 -6.56
CA ILE A 6 -0.88 -8.01 -5.80
C ILE A 6 -0.64 -6.72 -6.55
N ARG A 7 -1.68 -5.88 -6.59
CA ARG A 7 -1.56 -4.46 -6.93
C ARG A 7 -2.03 -3.63 -5.75
N ILE A 8 -1.32 -2.54 -5.48
CA ILE A 8 -1.75 -1.53 -4.52
C ILE A 8 -2.23 -0.31 -5.31
N ASP A 9 -3.49 0.07 -5.09
CA ASP A 9 -4.02 1.35 -5.57
C ASP A 9 -4.06 2.32 -4.37
N MET A 10 -3.55 3.53 -4.56
CA MET A 10 -3.47 4.56 -3.51
C MET A 10 -4.00 5.88 -4.03
N MET A 11 -4.85 6.54 -3.24
CA MET A 11 -5.35 7.87 -3.61
C MET A 11 -4.22 8.92 -3.56
N PRO A 12 -4.19 9.90 -4.48
CA PRO A 12 -3.15 10.93 -4.51
C PRO A 12 -2.99 11.70 -3.18
N GLU A 13 -4.10 12.01 -2.51
CA GLU A 13 -4.13 12.64 -1.19
C GLU A 13 -3.51 11.76 -0.10
N THR A 14 -3.70 10.44 -0.18
CA THR A 14 -3.07 9.48 0.75
C THR A 14 -1.57 9.39 0.47
N ALA A 15 -1.18 9.43 -0.80
CA ALA A 15 0.22 9.41 -1.21
C ALA A 15 0.99 10.66 -0.75
N ALA A 16 0.33 11.83 -0.73
CA ALA A 16 0.95 13.11 -0.39
C ALA A 16 1.03 13.39 1.13
N ASP A 17 0.32 12.64 1.96
CA ASP A 17 0.32 12.84 3.42
C ASP A 17 1.59 12.22 4.04
N ARG A 18 2.44 13.08 4.62
CA ARG A 18 3.72 12.69 5.21
C ARG A 18 3.57 11.78 6.43
N GLU A 19 2.61 12.04 7.30
CA GLU A 19 2.42 11.22 8.50
C GLU A 19 1.82 9.87 8.13
N LEU A 20 0.92 9.85 7.14
CA LEU A 20 0.37 8.60 6.61
C LEU A 20 1.42 7.79 5.87
N ALA A 21 2.29 8.41 5.07
CA ALA A 21 3.39 7.74 4.38
C ALA A 21 4.33 7.02 5.36
N LYS A 22 4.71 7.71 6.45
CA LYS A 22 5.50 7.12 7.52
C LYS A 22 4.78 5.95 8.17
N LYS A 23 3.49 6.11 8.51
CA LYS A 23 2.68 5.06 9.12
C LYS A 23 2.54 3.84 8.21
N LEU A 24 2.33 4.02 6.90
CA LEU A 24 2.23 2.93 5.92
C LEU A 24 3.53 2.12 5.84
N ALA A 25 4.68 2.80 5.88
CA ALA A 25 5.99 2.14 5.93
C ALA A 25 6.20 1.35 7.22
N GLU A 26 5.73 1.86 8.36
CA GLU A 26 5.86 1.18 9.67
C GLU A 26 4.96 -0.05 9.82
N VAL A 27 3.73 -0.01 9.27
CA VAL A 27 2.75 -1.09 9.51
C VAL A 27 2.84 -2.25 8.52
N CYS A 28 3.51 -2.06 7.38
CA CYS A 28 3.61 -3.12 6.37
C CYS A 28 4.70 -4.13 6.75
N PRO A 29 4.35 -5.39 7.05
CA PRO A 29 5.33 -6.37 7.53
C PRO A 29 6.37 -6.77 6.47
N VAL A 30 6.11 -6.46 5.21
CA VAL A 30 6.94 -6.82 4.06
C VAL A 30 7.43 -5.60 3.27
N ASN A 31 7.36 -4.40 3.87
CA ASN A 31 7.94 -3.18 3.30
C ASN A 31 7.45 -2.82 1.89
N ILE A 32 6.16 -3.00 1.58
CA ILE A 32 5.55 -2.54 0.31
C ILE A 32 5.52 -1.01 0.22
N PHE A 33 5.53 -0.31 1.35
CA PHE A 33 5.48 1.14 1.40
C PHE A 33 6.80 1.69 1.94
N ALA A 34 7.25 2.78 1.34
CA ALA A 34 8.36 3.59 1.82
C ALA A 34 7.97 5.06 1.84
N GLN A 35 8.63 5.86 2.69
CA GLN A 35 8.54 7.31 2.60
C GLN A 35 9.65 7.83 1.68
N ALA A 36 9.26 8.52 0.62
CA ALA A 36 10.17 9.19 -0.30
C ALA A 36 10.84 10.42 0.36
N PRO A 37 11.94 10.94 -0.20
CA PRO A 37 12.66 12.09 0.37
C PRO A 37 11.82 13.37 0.53
N ASP A 38 10.81 13.56 -0.34
CA ASP A 38 9.85 14.67 -0.27
C ASP A 38 8.74 14.45 0.77
N GLY A 39 8.72 13.28 1.41
CA GLY A 39 7.75 12.90 2.44
C GLY A 39 6.56 12.09 1.92
N SER A 40 6.40 11.92 0.60
CA SER A 40 5.28 11.18 0.03
C SER A 40 5.43 9.67 0.28
N ALA A 41 4.32 8.93 0.21
CA ALA A 41 4.35 7.48 0.17
C ALA A 41 4.79 7.01 -1.23
N ALA A 42 5.68 6.04 -1.27
CA ALA A 42 6.12 5.34 -2.46
C ALA A 42 5.79 3.84 -2.31
N ILE A 43 5.40 3.20 -3.42
CA ILE A 43 5.20 1.75 -3.48
C ILE A 43 6.52 1.11 -3.92
N VAL A 44 7.00 0.17 -3.12
CA VAL A 44 8.17 -0.66 -3.40
C VAL A 44 7.70 -1.87 -4.21
N GLU A 45 7.73 -1.73 -5.54
CA GLU A 45 7.14 -2.71 -6.47
C GLU A 45 7.68 -4.14 -6.27
N GLU A 46 8.96 -4.30 -5.92
CA GLU A 46 9.60 -5.60 -5.72
C GLU A 46 9.02 -6.39 -4.54
N ASN A 47 8.35 -5.72 -3.60
CA ASN A 47 7.74 -6.34 -2.42
C ASN A 47 6.24 -6.60 -2.57
N LEU A 48 5.61 -6.24 -3.70
CA LEU A 48 4.17 -6.36 -3.87
C LEU A 48 3.67 -7.80 -3.69
N ASP A 49 4.38 -8.75 -4.28
CA ASP A 49 4.01 -10.17 -4.24
C ASP A 49 4.32 -10.85 -2.89
N GLU A 50 5.00 -10.15 -1.97
CA GLU A 50 5.23 -10.59 -0.60
C GLU A 50 4.04 -10.26 0.33
N CYS A 51 2.98 -9.61 -0.17
CA CYS A 51 1.84 -9.22 0.66
C CYS A 51 1.18 -10.43 1.34
N VAL A 52 1.14 -10.41 2.68
CA VAL A 52 0.51 -11.46 3.50
C VAL A 52 -0.98 -11.20 3.80
N LEU A 53 -1.62 -10.25 3.12
CA LEU A 53 -3.05 -9.91 3.27
C LEU A 53 -3.45 -9.56 4.73
N CYS A 54 -2.59 -8.87 5.47
CA CYS A 54 -2.83 -8.50 6.87
C CYS A 54 -3.80 -7.32 7.08
N GLU A 55 -4.19 -6.62 6.01
CA GLU A 55 -5.09 -5.45 6.02
C GLU A 55 -4.60 -4.22 6.81
N LEU A 56 -3.39 -4.24 7.38
CA LEU A 56 -2.88 -3.15 8.21
C LEU A 56 -2.76 -1.82 7.45
N CYS A 57 -2.36 -1.86 6.17
CA CYS A 57 -2.27 -0.66 5.33
C CYS A 57 -3.65 -0.06 5.04
N VAL A 58 -4.65 -0.89 4.75
CA VAL A 58 -6.05 -0.48 4.54
C VAL A 58 -6.61 0.14 5.81
N GLN A 59 -6.31 -0.42 6.98
CA GLN A 59 -6.73 0.11 8.27
C GLN A 59 -5.98 1.39 8.70
N ALA A 60 -4.74 1.57 8.22
CA ALA A 60 -3.95 2.75 8.52
C ALA A 60 -4.43 3.99 7.75
N ALA A 61 -4.98 3.79 6.55
CA ALA A 61 -5.46 4.83 5.65
C ALA A 61 -6.93 5.23 5.92
N PRO A 62 -7.34 6.43 5.45
CA PRO A 62 -8.74 6.79 5.31
C PRO A 62 -9.50 5.81 4.39
N PRO A 63 -10.83 5.71 4.50
CA PRO A 63 -11.64 4.91 3.58
C PRO A 63 -11.31 5.20 2.11
N GLY A 64 -11.11 4.15 1.31
CA GLY A 64 -10.67 4.24 -0.09
C GLY A 64 -9.22 4.68 -0.32
N GLY A 65 -8.50 5.16 0.71
CA GLY A 65 -7.15 5.71 0.57
C GLY A 65 -6.10 4.71 0.12
N VAL A 66 -6.24 3.44 0.54
CA VAL A 66 -5.44 2.30 0.09
C VAL A 66 -6.36 1.13 -0.25
N ARG A 67 -6.11 0.49 -1.39
CA ARG A 67 -6.81 -0.70 -1.85
C ARG A 67 -5.79 -1.77 -2.23
N VAL A 68 -5.97 -2.98 -1.70
CA VAL A 68 -5.15 -4.15 -2.06
C VAL A 68 -5.94 -5.00 -3.04
N VAL A 69 -5.50 -5.07 -4.29
CA VAL A 69 -6.18 -5.80 -5.36
C VAL A 69 -5.46 -7.11 -5.61
N LYS A 70 -6.18 -8.22 -5.42
CA LYS A 70 -5.71 -9.57 -5.75
C LYS A 70 -5.87 -9.79 -7.25
N LEU A 71 -4.76 -9.92 -7.96
CA LEU A 71 -4.78 -10.01 -9.42
C LEU A 71 -5.28 -11.37 -9.94
N TYR A 72 -5.26 -12.40 -9.09
CA TYR A 72 -5.64 -13.76 -9.46
C TYR A 72 -7.14 -14.05 -9.37
N ASP A 73 -7.90 -13.28 -8.58
CA ASP A 73 -9.35 -13.47 -8.43
C ASP A 73 -10.18 -12.17 -8.45
N GLY A 74 -9.52 -11.01 -8.49
CA GLY A 74 -10.16 -9.70 -8.53
C GLY A 74 -10.71 -9.20 -7.19
N THR A 75 -10.51 -9.94 -6.10
CA THR A 75 -10.92 -9.51 -4.76
C THR A 75 -10.16 -8.25 -4.35
N VAL A 76 -10.85 -7.31 -3.71
CA VAL A 76 -10.27 -6.07 -3.20
C VAL A 76 -10.40 -6.04 -1.68
N LEU A 77 -9.30 -5.74 -0.99
CA LEU A 77 -9.31 -5.36 0.42
C LEU A 77 -9.34 -3.83 0.49
N GLU A 78 -10.42 -3.29 1.04
CA GLU A 78 -10.62 -1.86 1.24
C GLU A 78 -11.51 -1.59 2.46
N ARG A 79 -11.47 -0.35 2.94
CA ARG A 79 -12.21 0.13 4.10
C ARG A 79 -13.48 0.86 3.70
#